data_AF-A0A0K8UI83-F1
#
_entry.id   AF-A0A0K8UI83-F1
#
_cell.length_a   1.000
_cell.length_b   1.000
_cell.length_c   1.000
_cell.angle_alpha   90.00
_cell.angle_beta   90.00
_cell.angle_gamma   90.00
#
_symmetry.space_group_name_H-M   'P 1'
#
loop_
_entity.id
_entity.type
_entity.pdbx_description
1 polymer ?
#
loop_
_entity_poly.entity_id
_entity_poly.type
_entity_poly.pdbx_seq_one_letter_code
_entity_poly.pdbx_strand_id
1 'polypeptide(L)'
;MQNSFGTISRFCRLYLGRKQNFARAFRINIANRMSLVNQTAKNSSLHSTSLRENLKVLGVPPKMRSEPAFMKIDSPEFHGIFTDELQALIDIFKRYNYELRIAGGAVRDILMGIKPKDIDLATTATPDQMKEMFNKQEVRLINAKGEKHGTITPRIHNKENFEVTTLRIDVRTDGRHAEVQFTTDWQLDANRRDLTINSMFLGFDGTLYDYFYGYEDLMQRRVVFVGEADVRIKEDYLRILRYFRFYGRIAKEPSKHDVETLKAIRANAEGLARISGERIWAELQKIVVGNFGCELVQEIISCGLGSYCGLPVDANIDEFKRLCADLENFSKPHTPIFYLIALLHTTEEAISLHQRLKLSAFERDLAFFITQNRKKVGVEFCKLRDYQRLCLQPNARREFVEELLKYSNEVKLYNELKAWQMPRFPLTGSILKEHGLTADKRMGVIMTRLRSIWIDSDFSITGEELLTNHLTEVLESLKTLPGTPNKKRKSE
;
A
#
# COMPACT_ATOMS: atom_id res chain seq x y z
N MET A 1 6.01 10.35 -83.80
CA MET A 1 5.91 8.91 -83.49
C MET A 1 7.29 8.30 -83.52
N GLN A 2 7.89 8.05 -82.35
CA GLN A 2 8.97 7.08 -82.12
C GLN A 2 9.36 7.26 -80.65
N ASN A 3 8.62 6.61 -79.75
CA ASN A 3 8.99 6.53 -78.34
C ASN A 3 8.40 5.25 -77.73
N SER A 4 8.76 4.08 -78.28
CA SER A 4 8.20 2.79 -77.83
C SER A 4 9.15 1.59 -77.94
N PHE A 5 10.47 1.75 -77.71
CA PHE A 5 11.37 0.59 -77.57
C PHE A 5 12.44 0.70 -76.46
N GLY A 6 12.64 1.87 -75.84
CA GLY A 6 13.62 2.05 -74.75
C GLY A 6 13.15 1.59 -73.36
N THR A 7 11.84 1.52 -73.12
CA THR A 7 11.31 1.38 -71.75
C THR A 7 11.18 -0.07 -71.27
N ILE A 8 11.10 -1.04 -72.18
CA ILE A 8 10.90 -2.47 -71.82
C ILE A 8 12.22 -3.17 -71.46
N SER A 9 13.36 -2.75 -72.03
CA SER A 9 14.69 -3.32 -71.69
C SER A 9 15.20 -2.93 -70.30
N ARG A 10 14.71 -1.80 -69.74
CA ARG A 10 15.12 -1.31 -68.41
C ARG A 10 14.32 -1.97 -67.28
N PHE A 11 13.08 -2.37 -67.54
CA PHE A 11 12.21 -3.01 -66.54
C PHE A 11 12.63 -4.48 -66.27
N CYS A 12 13.01 -5.23 -67.31
CA CYS A 12 13.45 -6.62 -67.13
C CYS A 12 14.80 -6.76 -66.39
N ARG A 13 15.71 -5.78 -66.51
CA ARG A 13 16.99 -5.78 -65.76
C ARG A 13 16.83 -5.42 -64.28
N LEU A 14 15.89 -4.55 -63.93
CA LEU A 14 15.58 -4.21 -62.54
C LEU A 14 14.84 -5.33 -61.79
N TYR A 15 14.00 -6.11 -62.50
CA TYR A 15 13.24 -7.20 -61.88
C TYR A 15 14.08 -8.46 -61.62
N LEU A 16 15.03 -8.78 -62.50
CA LEU A 16 15.93 -9.94 -62.32
C LEU A 16 17.05 -9.69 -61.30
N GLY A 17 17.54 -8.45 -61.16
CA GLY A 17 18.52 -8.09 -60.12
C GLY A 17 17.96 -8.13 -58.69
N ARG A 18 16.65 -7.92 -58.50
CA ARG A 18 16.02 -7.98 -57.17
C ARG A 18 15.86 -9.40 -56.63
N LYS A 19 15.69 -10.43 -57.48
CA LYS A 19 15.58 -11.84 -57.03
C LYS A 19 16.92 -12.41 -56.55
N GLN A 20 18.04 -12.07 -57.19
CA GLN A 20 19.36 -12.52 -56.73
C GLN A 20 19.76 -11.85 -55.40
N ASN A 21 19.42 -10.58 -55.20
CA ASN A 21 19.66 -9.89 -53.93
C ASN A 21 18.79 -10.43 -52.79
N PHE A 22 17.55 -10.86 -53.07
CA PHE A 22 16.69 -11.51 -52.06
C PHE A 22 17.23 -12.89 -51.64
N ALA A 23 17.70 -13.71 -52.58
CA ALA A 23 18.27 -15.02 -52.26
C ALA A 23 19.59 -14.91 -51.46
N ARG A 24 20.40 -13.88 -51.73
CA ARG A 24 21.64 -13.60 -50.98
C ARG A 24 21.36 -13.05 -49.58
N ALA A 25 20.36 -12.17 -49.43
CA ALA A 25 19.90 -11.67 -48.13
C ALA A 25 19.30 -12.79 -47.26
N PHE A 26 18.57 -13.74 -47.87
CA PHE A 26 17.98 -14.87 -47.15
C PHE A 26 19.04 -15.88 -46.67
N ARG A 27 20.07 -16.17 -47.49
CA ARG A 27 21.20 -17.03 -47.07
C ARG A 27 22.07 -16.40 -45.98
N ILE A 28 22.30 -15.08 -46.03
CA ILE A 28 23.03 -14.36 -44.98
C ILE A 28 22.24 -14.34 -43.67
N ASN A 29 20.90 -14.22 -43.72
CA ASN A 29 20.06 -14.25 -42.52
C ASN A 29 20.01 -15.63 -41.84
N ILE A 30 20.03 -16.73 -42.61
CA ILE A 30 20.07 -18.09 -42.06
C ILE A 30 21.45 -18.42 -41.48
N ALA A 31 22.54 -18.03 -42.15
CA ALA A 31 23.90 -18.21 -41.63
C ALA A 31 24.15 -17.38 -40.35
N ASN A 32 23.63 -16.14 -40.29
CA ASN A 32 23.68 -15.33 -39.07
C ASN A 32 22.83 -15.92 -37.94
N ARG A 33 21.62 -16.44 -38.23
CA ARG A 33 20.79 -17.14 -37.22
C ARG A 33 21.44 -18.43 -36.71
N MET A 34 22.10 -19.20 -37.56
CA MET A 34 22.84 -20.41 -37.12
C MET A 34 24.11 -20.07 -36.32
N SER A 35 24.78 -18.95 -36.62
CA SER A 35 25.92 -18.48 -35.79
C SER A 35 25.49 -17.94 -34.43
N LEU A 36 24.30 -17.31 -34.35
CA LEU A 36 23.68 -16.87 -33.09
C LEU A 36 23.28 -18.06 -32.21
N VAL A 37 22.80 -19.15 -32.79
CA VAL A 37 22.47 -20.39 -32.05
C VAL A 37 23.72 -21.07 -31.48
N ASN A 38 24.87 -20.99 -32.18
CA ASN A 38 26.15 -21.49 -31.66
C ASN A 38 26.85 -20.52 -30.68
N GLN A 39 26.51 -19.22 -30.69
CA GLN A 39 26.90 -18.28 -29.64
C GLN A 39 26.06 -18.42 -28.37
N THR A 40 24.78 -18.81 -28.47
CA THR A 40 23.95 -19.09 -27.28
C THR A 40 24.42 -20.31 -26.48
N ALA A 41 25.06 -21.30 -27.11
CA ALA A 41 25.60 -22.47 -26.40
C ALA A 41 26.94 -22.20 -25.68
N LYS A 42 27.73 -21.20 -26.13
CA LYS A 42 28.94 -20.73 -25.43
C LYS A 42 28.66 -19.66 -24.37
N ASN A 43 27.52 -18.97 -24.45
CA ASN A 43 27.11 -17.99 -23.44
C ASN A 43 26.57 -18.61 -22.15
N SER A 44 26.17 -19.90 -22.12
CA SER A 44 25.66 -20.53 -20.91
C SER A 44 26.73 -20.77 -19.83
N SER A 45 28.00 -20.98 -20.21
CA SER A 45 29.12 -21.12 -19.26
C SER A 45 29.72 -19.76 -18.86
N LEU A 46 29.62 -18.74 -19.72
CA LEU A 46 30.00 -17.36 -19.39
C LEU A 46 28.95 -16.67 -18.49
N HIS A 47 27.66 -17.01 -18.62
CA HIS A 47 26.61 -16.41 -17.78
C HIS A 47 26.64 -16.88 -16.33
N SER A 48 26.98 -18.15 -16.05
CA SER A 48 27.08 -18.63 -14.67
C SER A 48 28.24 -17.95 -13.90
N THR A 49 29.29 -17.56 -14.63
CA THR A 49 30.43 -16.82 -14.07
C THR A 49 30.07 -15.34 -13.87
N SER A 50 29.37 -14.71 -14.82
CA SER A 50 28.90 -13.32 -14.68
C SER A 50 27.75 -13.15 -13.67
N LEU A 51 26.94 -14.18 -13.42
CA LEU A 51 25.87 -14.17 -12.40
C LEU A 51 26.45 -14.16 -10.98
N ARG A 52 27.60 -14.82 -10.77
CA ARG A 52 28.34 -14.74 -9.49
C ARG A 52 29.01 -13.39 -9.29
N GLU A 53 29.47 -12.75 -10.36
CA GLU A 53 30.08 -11.41 -10.30
C GLU A 53 29.05 -10.27 -10.13
N ASN A 54 27.78 -10.49 -10.52
CA ASN A 54 26.69 -9.50 -10.37
C ASN A 54 25.84 -9.69 -9.10
N LEU A 55 26.15 -10.68 -8.26
CA LEU A 55 25.68 -10.69 -6.87
C LEU A 55 26.32 -9.48 -6.19
N LYS A 56 25.54 -8.41 -6.00
CA LYS A 56 25.96 -7.31 -5.12
C LYS A 56 26.41 -7.92 -3.80
N VAL A 57 27.61 -7.52 -3.37
CA VAL A 57 28.21 -7.96 -2.12
C VAL A 57 27.24 -7.62 -1.00
N LEU A 58 26.51 -8.62 -0.50
CA LEU A 58 25.57 -8.52 0.63
C LEU A 58 26.30 -8.28 1.97
N GLY A 59 27.52 -7.74 1.92
CA GLY A 59 28.50 -7.84 2.99
C GLY A 59 28.94 -9.29 3.15
N VAL A 60 28.29 -10.01 4.06
CA VAL A 60 28.54 -11.42 4.36
C VAL A 60 27.47 -12.27 3.66
N PRO A 61 27.86 -13.36 2.96
CA PRO A 61 26.89 -14.30 2.42
C PRO A 61 26.00 -14.83 3.56
N PRO A 62 24.66 -14.83 3.40
CA PRO A 62 23.79 -15.40 4.42
C PRO A 62 24.17 -16.85 4.73
N LYS A 63 23.89 -17.29 5.95
CA LYS A 63 24.00 -18.70 6.30
C LYS A 63 23.04 -19.49 5.40
N MET A 64 23.59 -20.42 4.61
CA MET A 64 22.84 -21.18 3.62
C MET A 64 22.66 -22.63 4.05
N ARG A 65 21.47 -23.17 3.86
CA ARG A 65 21.18 -24.60 4.04
C ARG A 65 21.76 -25.40 2.85
N SER A 66 22.41 -26.53 3.13
CA SER A 66 22.95 -27.43 2.10
C SER A 66 21.85 -28.17 1.32
N GLU A 67 20.77 -28.55 2.00
CA GLU A 67 19.60 -29.22 1.42
C GLU A 67 18.35 -28.35 1.61
N PRO A 68 18.03 -27.43 0.68
CA PRO A 68 16.92 -26.49 0.85
C PRO A 68 15.55 -27.16 0.95
N ALA A 69 15.36 -28.28 0.24
CA ALA A 69 14.14 -29.09 0.30
C ALA A 69 14.26 -30.12 1.43
N PHE A 70 13.85 -29.74 2.64
CA PHE A 70 14.19 -30.53 3.84
C PHE A 70 12.98 -31.16 4.57
N MET A 71 11.75 -30.75 4.26
CA MET A 71 10.55 -31.33 4.89
C MET A 71 9.31 -31.23 3.99
N LYS A 72 8.28 -32.04 4.31
CA LYS A 72 6.95 -31.93 3.72
C LYS A 72 5.94 -31.37 4.72
N ILE A 73 5.13 -30.42 4.25
CA ILE A 73 4.03 -29.82 4.98
C ILE A 73 2.74 -30.54 4.60
N ASP A 74 2.03 -30.99 5.63
CA ASP A 74 0.75 -31.66 5.53
C ASP A 74 -0.14 -31.11 6.64
N SER A 75 -0.86 -30.02 6.34
CA SER A 75 -1.70 -29.32 7.31
C SER A 75 -3.05 -28.92 6.71
N PRO A 76 -4.11 -28.73 7.52
CA PRO A 76 -5.40 -28.25 7.03
C PRO A 76 -5.32 -26.91 6.31
N GLU A 77 -4.43 -26.02 6.73
CA GLU A 77 -4.21 -24.72 6.11
C GLU A 77 -3.58 -24.86 4.73
N PHE A 78 -2.63 -25.79 4.58
CA PHE A 78 -2.05 -26.13 3.28
C PHE A 78 -3.09 -26.74 2.35
N HIS A 79 -3.86 -27.74 2.80
CA HIS A 79 -4.92 -28.33 1.97
C HIS A 79 -6.02 -27.32 1.63
N GLY A 80 -6.32 -26.40 2.54
CA GLY A 80 -7.35 -25.38 2.39
C GLY A 80 -7.08 -24.32 1.32
N ILE A 81 -5.90 -24.33 0.68
CA ILE A 81 -5.58 -23.45 -0.45
C ILE A 81 -5.96 -24.05 -1.81
N PHE A 82 -6.13 -25.37 -1.91
CA PHE A 82 -6.36 -26.06 -3.18
C PHE A 82 -7.80 -25.87 -3.66
N THR A 83 -8.04 -24.81 -4.43
CA THR A 83 -9.27 -24.60 -5.20
C THR A 83 -9.16 -25.27 -6.57
N ASP A 84 -10.30 -25.52 -7.22
CA ASP A 84 -10.33 -26.02 -8.61
C ASP A 84 -9.57 -25.07 -9.55
N GLU A 85 -9.65 -23.76 -9.30
CA GLU A 85 -8.93 -22.73 -10.03
C GLU A 85 -7.41 -22.79 -9.82
N LEU A 86 -6.95 -23.00 -8.58
CA LEU A 86 -5.52 -23.18 -8.29
C LEU A 86 -5.00 -24.48 -8.92
N GLN A 87 -5.77 -25.56 -8.85
CA GLN A 87 -5.39 -26.83 -9.48
C GLN A 87 -5.25 -26.70 -10.99
N ALA A 88 -6.21 -26.03 -11.66
CA ALA A 88 -6.12 -25.74 -13.09
C ALA A 88 -4.89 -24.88 -13.44
N LEU A 89 -4.55 -23.89 -12.61
CA LEU A 89 -3.32 -23.10 -12.78
C LEU A 89 -2.08 -24.00 -12.70
N ILE A 90 -1.98 -24.84 -11.68
CA ILE A 90 -0.86 -25.77 -11.50
C ILE A 90 -0.71 -26.67 -12.72
N ASP A 91 -1.81 -27.21 -13.24
CA ASP A 91 -1.79 -28.11 -14.38
C ASP A 91 -1.37 -27.41 -15.68
N ILE A 92 -1.71 -26.13 -15.85
CA ILE A 92 -1.20 -25.29 -16.94
C ILE A 92 0.33 -25.19 -16.84
N PHE A 93 0.89 -24.81 -15.68
CA PHE A 93 2.34 -24.68 -15.53
C PHE A 93 3.08 -26.00 -15.76
N LYS A 94 2.54 -27.12 -15.25
CA LYS A 94 3.07 -28.47 -15.51
C LYS A 94 3.09 -28.82 -17.00
N ARG A 95 2.00 -28.53 -17.73
CA ARG A 95 1.89 -28.82 -19.18
C ARG A 95 2.96 -28.09 -20.00
N TYR A 96 3.31 -26.87 -19.59
CA TYR A 96 4.32 -26.05 -20.27
C TYR A 96 5.73 -26.21 -19.69
N ASN A 97 5.91 -27.13 -18.72
CA ASN A 97 7.18 -27.47 -18.10
C ASN A 97 7.88 -26.26 -17.43
N TYR A 98 7.10 -25.43 -16.75
CA TYR A 98 7.61 -24.37 -15.87
C TYR A 98 7.35 -24.71 -14.41
N GLU A 99 8.31 -24.42 -13.55
CA GLU A 99 8.13 -24.63 -12.12
C GLU A 99 7.24 -23.53 -11.54
N LEU A 100 6.36 -23.91 -10.61
CA LEU A 100 5.48 -23.01 -9.88
C LEU A 100 5.51 -23.41 -8.40
N ARG A 101 5.71 -22.44 -7.52
CA ARG A 101 5.70 -22.64 -6.07
C ARG A 101 5.00 -21.49 -5.37
N ILE A 102 4.43 -21.78 -4.21
CA ILE A 102 3.93 -20.74 -3.29
C ILE A 102 5.13 -20.03 -2.69
N ALA A 103 5.05 -18.71 -2.51
CA ALA A 103 6.17 -17.90 -2.07
C ALA A 103 5.82 -16.99 -0.88
N GLY A 104 6.84 -16.66 -0.09
CA GLY A 104 6.80 -15.54 0.85
C GLY A 104 5.72 -15.62 1.92
N GLY A 105 4.84 -14.61 1.96
CA GLY A 105 3.91 -14.43 3.07
C GLY A 105 2.92 -15.56 3.26
N ALA A 106 2.48 -16.19 2.17
CA ALA A 106 1.56 -17.32 2.21
C ALA A 106 2.22 -18.56 2.85
N VAL A 107 3.50 -18.83 2.55
CA VAL A 107 4.26 -19.93 3.15
C VAL A 107 4.38 -19.73 4.66
N ARG A 108 4.74 -18.51 5.10
CA ARG A 108 4.82 -18.16 6.52
C ARG A 108 3.50 -18.39 7.24
N ASP A 109 2.38 -17.94 6.66
CA ASP A 109 1.07 -18.06 7.28
C ASP A 109 0.65 -19.54 7.42
N ILE A 110 0.85 -20.35 6.37
CA ILE A 110 0.59 -21.81 6.41
C ILE A 110 1.39 -22.48 7.53
N LEU A 111 2.69 -22.20 7.63
CA LEU A 111 3.57 -22.75 8.67
C LEU A 111 3.19 -22.29 10.09
N MET A 112 2.44 -21.18 10.20
CA MET A 112 1.90 -20.68 11.47
C MET A 112 0.52 -21.24 11.82
N GLY A 113 -0.06 -22.12 10.99
CA GLY A 113 -1.44 -22.59 11.16
C GLY A 113 -2.47 -21.50 10.86
N ILE A 114 -2.15 -20.55 9.97
CA ILE A 114 -3.04 -19.48 9.54
C ILE A 114 -3.36 -19.67 8.05
N LYS A 115 -4.64 -19.69 7.70
CA LYS A 115 -5.06 -19.71 6.29
C LYS A 115 -4.58 -18.41 5.61
N PRO A 116 -3.76 -18.49 4.55
CA PRO A 116 -3.32 -17.30 3.82
C PRO A 116 -4.52 -16.62 3.14
N LYS A 117 -4.56 -15.29 3.18
CA LYS A 117 -5.61 -14.51 2.49
C LYS A 117 -5.34 -14.40 1.00
N ASP A 118 -4.09 -14.11 0.67
CA ASP A 118 -3.59 -13.97 -0.69
C ASP A 118 -2.44 -14.96 -0.89
N ILE A 119 -2.40 -15.61 -2.05
CA ILE A 119 -1.36 -16.60 -2.38
C ILE A 119 -0.44 -15.99 -3.44
N ASP A 120 0.74 -15.58 -2.99
CA ASP A 120 1.81 -15.16 -3.88
C ASP A 120 2.46 -16.41 -4.51
N LEU A 121 2.49 -16.46 -5.85
CA LEU A 121 3.12 -17.54 -6.59
C LEU A 121 4.40 -17.05 -7.26
N ALA A 122 5.43 -17.89 -7.26
CA ALA A 122 6.68 -17.66 -7.95
C ALA A 122 6.92 -18.74 -9.01
N THR A 123 7.55 -18.35 -10.13
CA THR A 123 7.78 -19.26 -11.26
C THR A 123 9.09 -18.99 -11.99
N THR A 124 9.63 -20.03 -12.63
CA THR A 124 10.74 -19.93 -13.58
C THR A 124 10.33 -19.36 -14.95
N ALA A 125 9.02 -19.30 -15.25
CA ALA A 125 8.52 -18.70 -16.48
C ALA A 125 8.69 -17.17 -16.48
N THR A 126 9.26 -16.62 -17.54
CA THR A 126 9.31 -15.16 -17.76
C THR A 126 7.92 -14.57 -18.03
N PRO A 127 7.72 -13.24 -17.88
CA PRO A 127 6.42 -12.63 -18.15
C PRO A 127 5.92 -12.87 -19.57
N ASP A 128 6.82 -12.83 -20.57
CA ASP A 128 6.48 -13.10 -21.96
C ASP A 128 6.06 -14.55 -22.19
N GLN A 129 6.77 -15.51 -21.58
CA GLN A 129 6.39 -16.92 -21.61
C GLN A 129 5.04 -17.17 -20.94
N MET A 130 4.79 -16.54 -19.78
CA MET A 130 3.50 -16.62 -19.09
C MET A 130 2.37 -16.08 -19.97
N LYS A 131 2.56 -14.92 -20.61
CA LYS A 131 1.57 -14.35 -21.52
C LYS A 131 1.27 -15.26 -22.70
N GLU A 132 2.32 -15.79 -23.35
CA GLU A 132 2.14 -16.71 -24.48
C GLU A 132 1.40 -17.97 -24.03
N MET A 133 1.77 -18.53 -22.88
CA MET A 133 1.14 -19.70 -22.27
C MET A 133 -0.35 -19.44 -21.97
N PHE A 134 -0.67 -18.36 -21.25
CA PHE A 134 -2.04 -18.04 -20.88
C PHE A 134 -2.91 -17.70 -22.08
N ASN A 135 -2.37 -16.99 -23.08
CA ASN A 135 -3.09 -16.73 -24.34
C ASN A 135 -3.43 -18.03 -25.09
N LYS A 136 -2.49 -18.99 -25.15
CA LYS A 136 -2.74 -20.31 -25.76
C LYS A 136 -3.75 -21.16 -24.98
N GLN A 137 -3.90 -20.90 -23.68
CA GLN A 137 -4.89 -21.55 -22.83
C GLN A 137 -6.19 -20.75 -22.70
N GLU A 138 -6.34 -19.67 -23.50
CA GLU A 138 -7.50 -18.77 -23.47
C GLU A 138 -7.80 -18.20 -22.06
N VAL A 139 -6.77 -18.05 -21.24
CA VAL A 139 -6.85 -17.49 -19.89
C VAL A 139 -6.72 -15.98 -19.94
N ARG A 140 -7.70 -15.28 -19.36
CA ARG A 140 -7.71 -13.81 -19.28
C ARG A 140 -6.67 -13.29 -18.30
N LEU A 141 -5.94 -12.23 -18.67
CA LEU A 141 -5.04 -11.49 -17.80
C LEU A 141 -5.69 -10.19 -17.32
N ILE A 142 -5.56 -9.86 -16.03
CA ILE A 142 -6.28 -8.71 -15.42
C ILE A 142 -5.41 -7.46 -15.26
N ASN A 143 -4.11 -7.63 -15.02
CA ASN A 143 -3.24 -6.50 -14.68
C ASN A 143 -1.93 -6.51 -15.48
N ALA A 144 -1.79 -5.58 -16.44
CA ALA A 144 -0.56 -5.37 -17.19
C ALA A 144 0.43 -4.42 -16.48
N LYS A 145 0.03 -3.73 -15.40
CA LYS A 145 0.93 -2.78 -14.71
C LYS A 145 2.02 -3.47 -13.89
N GLY A 146 1.74 -4.66 -13.35
CA GLY A 146 2.69 -5.47 -12.58
C GLY A 146 3.81 -6.10 -13.42
N GLU A 147 3.64 -6.12 -14.74
CA GLU A 147 4.56 -6.77 -15.68
C GLU A 147 5.98 -6.21 -15.61
N LYS A 148 6.12 -4.89 -15.40
CA LYS A 148 7.44 -4.24 -15.25
C LYS A 148 8.26 -4.80 -14.09
N HIS A 149 7.59 -5.43 -13.13
CA HIS A 149 8.21 -6.07 -11.98
C HIS A 149 8.22 -7.60 -12.10
N GLY A 150 7.79 -8.15 -13.24
CA GLY A 150 7.76 -9.60 -13.49
C GLY A 150 6.49 -10.30 -13.00
N THR A 151 5.45 -9.57 -12.61
CA THR A 151 4.19 -10.15 -12.11
C THR A 151 3.12 -10.14 -13.19
N ILE A 152 2.49 -11.30 -13.41
CA ILE A 152 1.33 -11.50 -14.28
C ILE A 152 0.17 -12.01 -13.43
N THR A 153 -1.03 -11.45 -13.65
CA THR A 153 -2.23 -11.83 -12.91
C THR A 153 -3.23 -12.56 -13.83
N PRO A 154 -3.14 -13.90 -14.00
CA PRO A 154 -4.16 -14.68 -14.67
C PRO A 154 -5.45 -14.75 -13.83
N ARG A 155 -6.59 -14.74 -14.53
CA ARG A 155 -7.90 -15.03 -13.96
C ARG A 155 -8.39 -16.38 -14.45
N ILE A 156 -8.33 -17.39 -13.58
CA ILE A 156 -8.66 -18.77 -13.92
C ILE A 156 -10.16 -19.00 -13.78
N HIS A 157 -10.73 -19.70 -14.75
CA HIS A 157 -12.18 -19.95 -14.90
C HIS A 157 -13.05 -18.69 -14.79
N ASN A 158 -12.50 -17.51 -15.14
CA ASN A 158 -13.14 -16.21 -14.94
C ASN A 158 -13.63 -15.95 -13.50
N LYS A 159 -13.07 -16.63 -12.50
CA LYS A 159 -13.53 -16.59 -11.10
C LYS A 159 -12.46 -16.09 -10.14
N GLU A 160 -11.28 -16.72 -10.13
CA GLU A 160 -10.21 -16.42 -9.16
C GLU A 160 -9.00 -15.77 -9.86
N ASN A 161 -8.35 -14.83 -9.17
CA ASN A 161 -7.15 -14.15 -9.66
C ASN A 161 -5.94 -14.68 -8.89
N PHE A 162 -4.83 -14.95 -9.57
CA PHE A 162 -3.57 -15.34 -8.94
C PHE A 162 -2.47 -14.37 -9.30
N GLU A 163 -1.62 -14.00 -8.35
CA GLU A 163 -0.43 -13.19 -8.64
C GLU A 163 0.77 -14.12 -8.85
N VAL A 164 1.22 -14.24 -10.10
CA VAL A 164 2.36 -15.09 -10.46
C VAL A 164 3.54 -14.22 -10.85
N THR A 165 4.65 -14.34 -10.13
CA THR A 165 5.84 -13.51 -10.32
C THR A 165 7.03 -14.35 -10.78
N THR A 166 7.68 -13.95 -11.86
CA THR A 166 8.94 -14.56 -12.30
C THR A 166 10.03 -14.36 -11.26
N LEU A 167 10.81 -15.42 -10.99
CA LEU A 167 12.00 -15.33 -10.13
C LEU A 167 12.95 -14.26 -10.68
N ARG A 168 13.51 -13.44 -9.78
CA ARG A 168 14.34 -12.31 -10.20
C ARG A 168 15.46 -12.01 -9.21
N ILE A 169 16.42 -11.24 -9.70
CA ILE A 169 17.54 -10.64 -8.97
C ILE A 169 17.41 -9.13 -9.11
N ASP A 170 17.56 -8.41 -8.01
CA ASP A 170 17.55 -6.94 -8.04
C ASP A 170 19.01 -6.45 -8.25
N VAL A 171 19.34 -6.01 -9.48
CA VAL A 171 20.70 -5.57 -9.85
C VAL A 171 21.02 -4.21 -9.23
N ARG A 172 20.05 -3.29 -9.30
CA ARG A 172 20.09 -1.99 -8.64
C ARG A 172 18.74 -1.72 -8.05
N THR A 173 18.70 -1.31 -6.78
CA THR A 173 17.46 -0.97 -6.09
C THR A 173 17.71 0.20 -5.15
N ASP A 174 16.75 1.12 -5.11
CA ASP A 174 16.60 2.13 -4.06
C ASP A 174 15.39 1.80 -3.15
N GLY A 175 14.86 0.58 -3.28
CA GLY A 175 13.66 0.09 -2.61
C GLY A 175 12.35 0.40 -3.33
N ARG A 176 12.28 1.47 -4.13
CA ARG A 176 11.08 1.84 -4.91
C ARG A 176 11.21 1.41 -6.37
N HIS A 177 12.37 1.61 -6.96
CA HIS A 177 12.71 1.23 -8.32
C HIS A 177 13.83 0.21 -8.26
N ALA A 178 13.55 -0.97 -8.81
CA ALA A 178 14.56 -2.00 -8.99
C ALA A 178 14.75 -2.27 -10.49
N GLU A 179 16.00 -2.25 -10.93
CA GLU A 179 16.39 -2.89 -12.19
C GLU A 179 16.47 -4.40 -11.92
N VAL A 180 15.59 -5.16 -12.56
CA VAL A 180 15.41 -6.59 -12.29
C VAL A 180 15.97 -7.43 -13.42
N GLN A 181 16.65 -8.51 -13.06
CA GLN A 181 17.05 -9.57 -13.99
C GLN A 181 16.29 -10.83 -13.64
N PHE A 182 15.58 -11.42 -14.60
CA PHE A 182 14.90 -12.70 -14.38
C PHE A 182 15.91 -13.85 -14.29
N THR A 183 15.60 -14.81 -13.43
CA THR A 183 16.42 -16.01 -13.20
C THR A 183 15.52 -17.24 -13.13
N THR A 184 16.12 -18.42 -13.21
CA THR A 184 15.45 -19.68 -12.87
C THR A 184 15.97 -20.27 -11.55
N ASP A 185 16.89 -19.56 -10.88
CA ASP A 185 17.49 -19.96 -9.62
C ASP A 185 16.66 -19.44 -8.44
N TRP A 186 16.01 -20.37 -7.74
CA TRP A 186 15.19 -20.10 -6.57
C TRP A 186 15.98 -19.55 -5.39
N GLN A 187 17.24 -19.94 -5.21
CA GLN A 187 18.10 -19.45 -4.14
C GLN A 187 18.40 -17.96 -4.35
N LEU A 188 18.66 -17.56 -5.59
CA LEU A 188 18.89 -16.15 -5.93
C LEU A 188 17.63 -15.29 -5.70
N ASP A 189 16.43 -15.79 -6.01
CA ASP A 189 15.18 -15.09 -5.68
C ASP A 189 14.93 -15.04 -4.17
N ALA A 190 15.21 -16.11 -3.43
CA ALA A 190 15.12 -16.09 -1.98
C ALA A 190 16.04 -15.02 -1.38
N ASN A 191 17.25 -14.89 -1.92
CA ASN A 191 18.31 -14.02 -1.40
C ASN A 191 17.94 -12.53 -1.49
N ARG A 192 17.21 -12.12 -2.53
CA ARG A 192 16.75 -10.73 -2.68
C ARG A 192 15.60 -10.34 -1.73
N ARG A 193 14.98 -11.30 -1.04
CA ARG A 193 13.85 -11.04 -0.13
C ARG A 193 14.35 -10.50 1.20
N ASP A 194 13.55 -9.71 1.87
CA ASP A 194 13.98 -8.96 3.05
C ASP A 194 14.28 -9.85 4.27
N LEU A 195 13.33 -10.67 4.66
CA LEU A 195 13.36 -11.44 5.91
C LEU A 195 13.38 -12.95 5.64
N THR A 196 14.07 -13.71 6.49
CA THR A 196 14.21 -15.19 6.38
C THR A 196 12.84 -15.87 6.37
N ILE A 197 11.95 -15.46 7.27
CA ILE A 197 10.56 -15.94 7.36
C ILE A 197 9.72 -15.69 6.09
N ASN A 198 10.16 -14.78 5.21
CA ASN A 198 9.49 -14.43 3.96
C ASN A 198 10.27 -14.87 2.72
N SER A 199 11.38 -15.60 2.89
CA SER A 199 12.24 -16.08 1.80
C SER A 199 12.05 -17.54 1.43
N MET A 200 11.09 -18.22 2.07
CA MET A 200 10.77 -19.63 1.80
C MET A 200 9.81 -19.80 0.63
N PHE A 201 9.83 -20.99 0.04
CA PHE A 201 8.87 -21.44 -0.96
C PHE A 201 8.25 -22.78 -0.58
N LEU A 202 7.02 -23.02 -1.01
CA LEU A 202 6.32 -24.28 -0.77
C LEU A 202 5.84 -24.88 -2.10
N GLY A 203 6.28 -26.10 -2.37
CA GLY A 203 5.79 -26.89 -3.50
C GLY A 203 4.37 -27.40 -3.25
N PHE A 204 3.61 -27.62 -4.32
CA PHE A 204 2.24 -28.15 -4.23
C PHE A 204 2.18 -29.62 -3.82
N ASP A 205 3.32 -30.29 -3.72
CA ASP A 205 3.46 -31.64 -3.15
C ASP A 205 3.80 -31.61 -1.64
N GLY A 206 3.71 -30.42 -1.03
CA GLY A 206 4.03 -30.16 0.38
C GLY A 206 5.51 -29.86 0.62
N THR A 207 6.41 -29.99 -0.35
CA THR A 207 7.85 -29.82 -0.11
C THR A 207 8.20 -28.37 0.22
N LEU A 208 8.75 -28.13 1.42
CA LEU A 208 9.22 -26.82 1.87
C LEU A 208 10.67 -26.59 1.40
N TYR A 209 10.88 -25.48 0.70
CA TYR A 209 12.18 -25.01 0.25
C TYR A 209 12.61 -23.81 1.10
N ASP A 210 13.63 -24.01 1.93
CA ASP A 210 14.20 -22.99 2.80
C ASP A 210 15.73 -22.93 2.64
N TYR A 211 16.19 -21.82 2.09
CA TYR A 211 17.62 -21.58 1.83
C TYR A 211 18.34 -20.92 3.01
N PHE A 212 17.62 -20.24 3.92
CA PHE A 212 18.20 -19.30 4.89
C PHE A 212 17.68 -19.51 6.32
N TYR A 213 17.26 -20.73 6.66
CA TYR A 213 16.77 -21.10 8.00
C TYR A 213 15.56 -20.27 8.46
N GLY A 214 14.73 -19.85 7.50
CA GLY A 214 13.49 -19.13 7.76
C GLY A 214 12.47 -19.97 8.54
N TYR A 215 12.50 -21.29 8.40
CA TYR A 215 11.63 -22.18 9.18
C TYR A 215 12.00 -22.14 10.66
N GLU A 216 13.30 -22.27 11.00
CA GLU A 216 13.76 -22.20 12.38
C GLU A 216 13.49 -20.84 13.01
N ASP A 217 13.80 -19.75 12.30
CA ASP A 217 13.48 -18.40 12.76
C ASP A 217 11.97 -18.25 13.01
N LEU A 218 11.13 -18.77 12.12
CA LEU A 218 9.68 -18.74 12.28
C LEU A 218 9.22 -19.55 13.48
N MET A 219 9.76 -20.75 13.73
CA MET A 219 9.40 -21.56 14.90
C MET A 219 9.83 -20.89 16.21
N GLN A 220 10.97 -20.20 16.20
CA GLN A 220 11.49 -19.43 17.33
C GLN A 220 10.87 -18.02 17.45
N ARG A 221 9.97 -17.65 16.53
CA ARG A 221 9.33 -16.32 16.43
C ARG A 221 10.34 -15.17 16.31
N ARG A 222 11.45 -15.41 15.64
CA ARG A 222 12.50 -14.43 15.33
C ARG A 222 12.24 -13.77 13.98
N VAL A 223 12.42 -12.46 13.93
CA VAL A 223 12.40 -11.69 12.68
C VAL A 223 13.83 -11.29 12.35
N VAL A 224 14.37 -11.87 11.28
CA VAL A 224 15.78 -11.72 10.90
C VAL A 224 15.86 -11.40 9.42
N PHE A 225 16.81 -10.55 9.04
CA PHE A 225 17.09 -10.25 7.64
C PHE A 225 17.80 -11.41 6.96
N VAL A 226 17.55 -11.61 5.66
CA VAL A 226 18.39 -12.49 4.85
C VAL A 226 19.74 -11.79 4.62
N GLY A 227 20.81 -12.33 5.19
CA GLY A 227 22.15 -11.74 5.14
C GLY A 227 22.35 -10.66 6.19
N GLU A 228 23.24 -9.70 5.91
CA GLU A 228 23.57 -8.61 6.85
C GLU A 228 22.45 -7.56 6.93
N ALA A 229 21.90 -7.36 8.13
CA ALA A 229 20.79 -6.43 8.38
C ALA A 229 21.07 -5.01 7.89
N ASP A 230 22.28 -4.48 8.12
CA ASP A 230 22.70 -3.14 7.68
C ASP A 230 22.63 -2.99 6.16
N VAL A 231 23.14 -3.99 5.42
CA VAL A 231 23.11 -3.98 3.94
C VAL A 231 21.67 -4.04 3.44
N ARG A 232 20.85 -4.93 4.03
CA ARG A 232 19.44 -5.05 3.65
C ARG A 232 18.67 -3.77 3.94
N ILE A 233 18.93 -3.09 5.06
CA ILE A 233 18.26 -1.82 5.37
C ILE A 233 18.68 -0.73 4.37
N LYS A 234 19.96 -0.65 3.97
CA LYS A 234 20.44 0.35 3.01
C LYS A 234 19.91 0.16 1.59
N GLU A 235 19.54 -1.07 1.21
CA GLU A 235 18.85 -1.34 -0.06
C GLU A 235 17.45 -0.71 -0.12
N ASP A 236 16.71 -0.75 0.99
CA ASP A 236 15.41 -0.10 1.15
C ASP A 236 15.14 0.20 2.62
N TYR A 237 15.28 1.47 3.02
CA TYR A 237 15.09 1.85 4.42
C TYR A 237 13.65 1.58 4.92
N LEU A 238 12.66 1.39 4.03
CA LEU A 238 11.32 0.95 4.44
C LEU A 238 11.34 -0.42 5.16
N ARG A 239 12.37 -1.23 4.94
CA ARG A 239 12.55 -2.52 5.63
C ARG A 239 12.66 -2.38 7.15
N ILE A 240 13.07 -1.21 7.66
CA ILE A 240 13.01 -0.90 9.10
C ILE A 240 11.58 -1.03 9.61
N LEU A 241 10.60 -0.40 8.95
CA LEU A 241 9.20 -0.47 9.39
C LEU A 241 8.59 -1.85 9.11
N ARG A 242 9.01 -2.52 8.02
CA ARG A 242 8.59 -3.90 7.74
C ARG A 242 9.04 -4.86 8.83
N TYR A 243 10.23 -4.68 9.39
CA TYR A 243 10.69 -5.44 10.56
C TYR A 243 9.68 -5.34 11.70
N PHE A 244 9.30 -4.13 12.13
CA PHE A 244 8.32 -3.94 13.21
C PHE A 244 6.95 -4.54 12.86
N ARG A 245 6.47 -4.35 11.62
CA ARG A 245 5.21 -4.96 11.18
C ARG A 245 5.24 -6.48 11.31
N PHE A 246 6.29 -7.12 10.81
CA PHE A 246 6.40 -8.57 10.85
C PHE A 246 6.68 -9.10 12.25
N TYR A 247 7.38 -8.33 13.09
CA TYR A 247 7.54 -8.63 14.50
C TYR A 247 6.17 -8.72 15.17
N GLY A 248 5.30 -7.71 15.02
CA GLY A 248 3.93 -7.76 15.52
C GLY A 248 3.10 -8.91 14.93
N ARG A 249 3.42 -9.39 13.73
CA ARG A 249 2.71 -10.54 13.12
C ARG A 249 3.09 -11.88 13.76
N ILE A 250 4.36 -12.09 14.13
CA ILE A 250 4.84 -13.42 14.53
C ILE A 250 5.30 -13.53 15.98
N ALA A 251 5.72 -12.44 16.63
CA ALA A 251 6.26 -12.49 17.98
C ALA A 251 5.21 -13.01 18.98
N LYS A 252 5.71 -13.62 20.07
CA LYS A 252 4.87 -14.00 21.22
C LYS A 252 4.92 -12.97 22.34
N GLU A 253 5.96 -12.15 22.36
CA GLU A 253 6.26 -11.16 23.40
C GLU A 253 6.66 -9.85 22.71
N PRO A 254 6.35 -8.69 23.29
CA PRO A 254 6.57 -7.40 22.63
C PRO A 254 8.03 -6.93 22.61
N SER A 255 8.90 -7.43 23.50
CA SER A 255 10.23 -6.85 23.77
C SER A 255 11.42 -7.78 23.45
N LYS A 256 11.15 -8.99 22.94
CA LYS A 256 12.19 -10.00 22.64
C LYS A 256 12.77 -9.80 21.24
N HIS A 257 13.31 -8.62 21.00
CA HIS A 257 13.89 -8.27 19.70
C HIS A 257 15.29 -8.87 19.54
N ASP A 258 15.69 -9.11 18.29
CA ASP A 258 17.07 -9.44 17.96
C ASP A 258 17.96 -8.20 18.12
N VAL A 259 18.98 -8.31 18.97
CA VAL A 259 19.81 -7.18 19.40
C VAL A 259 20.59 -6.57 18.24
N GLU A 260 21.19 -7.41 17.39
CA GLU A 260 21.95 -6.94 16.23
C GLU A 260 21.05 -6.29 15.19
N THR A 261 19.84 -6.81 15.00
CA THR A 261 18.84 -6.20 14.12
C THR A 261 18.42 -4.82 14.62
N LEU A 262 18.13 -4.65 15.93
CA LEU A 262 17.80 -3.33 16.48
C LEU A 262 18.97 -2.35 16.39
N LYS A 263 20.21 -2.83 16.59
CA LYS A 263 21.41 -2.01 16.43
C LYS A 263 21.57 -1.51 14.99
N ALA A 264 21.36 -2.38 14.00
CA ALA A 264 21.38 -2.01 12.59
C ALA A 264 20.26 -1.02 12.24
N ILE A 265 19.06 -1.20 12.81
CA ILE A 265 17.93 -0.27 12.65
C ILE A 265 18.28 1.12 13.18
N ARG A 266 18.79 1.23 14.42
CA ARG A 266 19.18 2.51 15.03
C ARG A 266 20.27 3.22 14.22
N ALA A 267 21.26 2.48 13.75
CA ALA A 267 22.36 3.03 12.94
C ALA A 267 21.88 3.58 11.58
N ASN A 268 20.72 3.15 11.07
CA ASN A 268 20.20 3.51 9.76
C ASN A 268 18.90 4.33 9.81
N ALA A 269 18.52 4.82 10.99
CA ALA A 269 17.29 5.58 11.23
C ALA A 269 17.10 6.75 10.25
N GLU A 270 18.16 7.52 10.00
CA GLU A 270 18.14 8.70 9.12
C GLU A 270 17.73 8.36 7.68
N GLY A 271 18.01 7.14 7.22
CA GLY A 271 17.64 6.70 5.88
C GLY A 271 16.14 6.72 5.62
N LEU A 272 15.29 6.65 6.66
CA LEU A 272 13.84 6.82 6.52
C LEU A 272 13.45 8.20 5.96
N ALA A 273 14.27 9.24 6.12
CA ALA A 273 14.04 10.55 5.52
C ALA A 273 13.96 10.49 3.99
N ARG A 274 14.59 9.49 3.36
CA ARG A 274 14.58 9.27 1.91
C ARG A 274 13.33 8.53 1.42
N ILE A 275 12.54 7.95 2.32
CA ILE A 275 11.36 7.18 1.99
C ILE A 275 10.12 8.09 1.94
N SER A 276 9.30 7.90 0.91
CA SER A 276 8.08 8.69 0.73
C SER A 276 7.11 8.50 1.89
N GLY A 277 6.37 9.57 2.22
CA GLY A 277 5.43 9.59 3.32
C GLY A 277 4.36 8.50 3.22
N GLU A 278 3.84 8.28 2.02
CA GLU A 278 2.79 7.29 1.74
C GLU A 278 3.26 5.87 2.04
N ARG A 279 4.53 5.54 1.71
CA ARG A 279 5.10 4.22 1.98
C ARG A 279 5.30 4.00 3.47
N ILE A 280 5.79 5.02 4.18
CA ILE A 280 5.91 4.97 5.65
C ILE A 280 4.53 4.80 6.28
N TRP A 281 3.56 5.61 5.86
CA TRP A 281 2.21 5.56 6.40
C TRP A 281 1.56 4.20 6.18
N ALA A 282 1.69 3.62 4.99
CA ALA A 282 1.16 2.28 4.69
C ALA A 282 1.75 1.16 5.57
N GLU A 283 2.98 1.29 6.08
CA GLU A 283 3.55 0.36 7.05
C GLU A 283 3.10 0.69 8.48
N LEU A 284 3.14 1.97 8.89
CA LEU A 284 2.68 2.40 10.21
C LEU A 284 1.22 2.02 10.46
N GLN A 285 0.33 2.18 9.47
CA GLN A 285 -1.08 1.78 9.57
C GLN A 285 -1.24 0.31 9.95
N LYS A 286 -0.36 -0.57 9.45
CA LYS A 286 -0.39 -2.01 9.74
C LYS A 286 0.25 -2.34 11.10
N ILE A 287 1.20 -1.53 11.54
CA ILE A 287 1.89 -1.68 12.84
C ILE A 287 0.93 -1.28 13.97
N VAL A 288 0.34 -0.08 13.91
CA VAL A 288 -0.45 0.48 15.01
C VAL A 288 -1.70 -0.32 15.34
N VAL A 289 -2.31 -0.97 14.35
CA VAL A 289 -3.50 -1.83 14.54
C VAL A 289 -3.16 -3.31 14.69
N GLY A 290 -1.88 -3.67 14.51
CA GLY A 290 -1.39 -5.05 14.62
C GLY A 290 -1.22 -5.49 16.07
N ASN A 291 -0.81 -6.75 16.29
CA ASN A 291 -0.46 -7.18 17.64
C ASN A 291 0.76 -6.40 18.13
N PHE A 292 0.78 -6.11 19.42
CA PHE A 292 1.80 -5.29 20.07
C PHE A 292 1.94 -3.87 19.47
N GLY A 293 0.88 -3.34 18.83
CA GLY A 293 0.95 -2.03 18.17
C GLY A 293 1.37 -0.89 19.12
N CYS A 294 0.91 -0.92 20.37
CA CYS A 294 1.31 0.04 21.41
C CYS A 294 2.81 -0.05 21.72
N GLU A 295 3.32 -1.25 21.94
CA GLU A 295 4.70 -1.51 22.31
C GLU A 295 5.66 -1.24 21.14
N LEU A 296 5.27 -1.62 19.92
CA LEU A 296 6.10 -1.44 18.74
C LEU A 296 6.24 0.03 18.34
N VAL A 297 5.20 0.84 18.53
CA VAL A 297 5.30 2.29 18.32
C VAL A 297 6.24 2.93 19.33
N GLN A 298 6.21 2.49 20.59
CA GLN A 298 7.17 2.94 21.60
C GLN A 298 8.60 2.52 21.23
N GLU A 299 8.81 1.29 20.76
CA GLU A 299 10.12 0.82 20.33
C GLU A 299 10.62 1.61 19.12
N ILE A 300 9.75 1.93 18.15
CA ILE A 300 10.05 2.81 16.99
C ILE A 300 10.56 4.17 17.48
N ILE A 301 9.88 4.78 18.46
CA ILE A 301 10.28 6.07 19.02
C ILE A 301 11.62 5.94 19.77
N SER A 302 11.78 4.91 20.59
CA SER A 302 13.02 4.65 21.35
C SER A 302 14.23 4.39 20.44
N CYS A 303 14.01 3.85 19.24
CA CYS A 303 15.04 3.67 18.22
C CYS A 303 15.39 4.96 17.47
N GLY A 304 14.79 6.11 17.84
CA GLY A 304 15.03 7.39 17.18
C GLY A 304 14.35 7.53 15.82
N LEU A 305 13.37 6.68 15.51
CA LEU A 305 12.69 6.68 14.22
C LEU A 305 11.50 7.66 14.16
N GLY A 306 11.00 8.11 15.32
CA GLY A 306 9.77 8.89 15.42
C GLY A 306 9.78 10.17 14.58
N SER A 307 10.85 10.97 14.67
CA SER A 307 11.01 12.21 13.91
C SER A 307 10.99 11.97 12.39
N TYR A 308 11.62 10.89 11.92
CA TYR A 308 11.62 10.51 10.51
C TYR A 308 10.24 10.02 10.02
N CYS A 309 9.37 9.60 10.94
CA CYS A 309 7.97 9.25 10.71
C CYS A 309 7.01 10.45 10.87
N GLY A 310 7.51 11.65 11.13
CA GLY A 310 6.70 12.86 11.27
C GLY A 310 6.08 13.07 12.65
N LEU A 311 6.56 12.31 13.66
CA LEU A 311 6.19 12.51 15.05
C LEU A 311 7.04 13.63 15.67
N PRO A 312 6.52 14.36 16.68
CA PRO A 312 7.31 15.32 17.45
C PRO A 312 8.48 14.64 18.18
N VAL A 313 9.53 15.40 18.46
CA VAL A 313 10.73 14.91 19.15
C VAL A 313 10.38 14.42 20.56
N ASP A 314 9.51 15.17 21.24
CA ASP A 314 8.97 14.92 22.57
C ASP A 314 7.58 14.30 22.50
N ALA A 315 7.41 13.24 21.69
CA ALA A 315 6.12 12.56 21.53
C ALA A 315 5.46 12.18 22.86
N ASN A 316 4.14 12.39 22.94
CA ASN A 316 3.36 12.18 24.15
C ASN A 316 3.08 10.68 24.40
N ILE A 317 4.07 9.97 24.94
CA ILE A 317 4.02 8.53 25.17
C ILE A 317 2.96 8.14 26.20
N ASP A 318 2.76 8.94 27.26
CA ASP A 318 1.80 8.63 28.32
C ASP A 318 0.36 8.72 27.81
N GLU A 319 0.05 9.77 27.03
CA GLU A 319 -1.25 9.91 26.37
C GLU A 319 -1.49 8.79 25.35
N PHE A 320 -0.45 8.39 24.62
CA PHE A 320 -0.52 7.27 23.69
C PHE A 320 -0.85 5.94 24.39
N LYS A 321 -0.16 5.63 25.50
CA LYS A 321 -0.44 4.44 26.31
C LYS A 321 -1.85 4.46 26.88
N ARG A 322 -2.29 5.61 27.41
CA ARG A 322 -3.67 5.80 27.90
C ARG A 322 -4.67 5.49 26.80
N LEU A 323 -4.50 6.08 25.61
CA LEU A 323 -5.40 5.84 24.49
C LEU A 323 -5.44 4.36 24.08
N CYS A 324 -4.29 3.70 24.00
CA CYS A 324 -4.23 2.28 23.66
C CYS A 324 -5.02 1.41 24.65
N ALA A 325 -4.94 1.69 25.95
CA ALA A 325 -5.72 0.99 26.97
C ALA A 325 -7.23 1.31 26.87
N ASP A 326 -7.58 2.58 26.71
CA ASP A 326 -8.98 3.01 26.63
C ASP A 326 -9.71 2.46 25.40
N LEU A 327 -8.98 2.27 24.29
CA LEU A 327 -9.53 1.71 23.05
C LEU A 327 -10.07 0.28 23.21
N GLU A 328 -9.64 -0.48 24.22
CA GLU A 328 -10.19 -1.81 24.52
C GLU A 328 -11.67 -1.77 24.91
N ASN A 329 -12.16 -0.61 25.39
CA ASN A 329 -13.58 -0.40 25.71
C ASN A 329 -14.46 -0.21 24.47
N PHE A 330 -13.87 -0.14 23.27
CA PHE A 330 -14.59 0.13 22.02
C PHE A 330 -14.47 -1.02 21.03
N SER A 331 -15.51 -1.20 20.20
CA SER A 331 -15.51 -2.23 19.15
C SER A 331 -14.46 -1.92 18.07
N LYS A 332 -13.65 -2.92 17.72
CA LYS A 332 -12.75 -2.91 16.55
C LYS A 332 -13.54 -2.93 15.22
N PRO A 333 -12.98 -2.45 14.10
CA PRO A 333 -11.63 -1.87 13.94
C PRO A 333 -11.57 -0.38 14.33
N HIS A 334 -10.39 0.05 14.81
CA HIS A 334 -10.09 1.45 15.08
C HIS A 334 -9.37 2.08 13.88
N THR A 335 -9.61 3.36 13.63
CA THR A 335 -8.93 4.10 12.56
C THR A 335 -7.44 4.23 12.87
N PRO A 336 -6.50 3.82 11.99
CA PRO A 336 -5.07 3.80 12.33
C PRO A 336 -4.47 5.15 12.73
N ILE A 337 -4.89 6.27 12.12
CA ILE A 337 -4.34 7.60 12.45
C ILE A 337 -4.60 8.01 13.89
N PHE A 338 -5.65 7.45 14.50
CA PHE A 338 -6.08 7.73 15.85
C PHE A 338 -4.98 7.49 16.89
N TYR A 339 -4.22 6.41 16.70
CA TYR A 339 -3.06 6.07 17.53
C TYR A 339 -1.96 7.13 17.45
N LEU A 340 -1.65 7.65 16.26
CA LEU A 340 -0.61 8.66 16.11
C LEU A 340 -1.03 10.03 16.63
N ILE A 341 -2.33 10.34 16.65
CA ILE A 341 -2.85 11.61 17.20
C ILE A 341 -2.52 11.76 18.69
N ALA A 342 -2.56 10.66 19.44
CA ALA A 342 -2.23 10.69 20.87
C ALA A 342 -0.77 11.05 21.15
N LEU A 343 0.13 10.85 20.19
CA LEU A 343 1.54 11.21 20.29
C LEU A 343 1.81 12.70 20.05
N LEU A 344 0.81 13.45 19.56
CA LEU A 344 0.92 14.88 19.27
C LEU A 344 0.51 15.70 20.48
N HIS A 345 1.04 16.92 20.61
CA HIS A 345 0.66 17.93 21.60
C HIS A 345 -0.23 19.02 21.02
N THR A 346 0.05 19.42 19.77
CA THR A 346 -0.51 20.62 19.14
C THR A 346 -1.14 20.35 17.77
N THR A 347 -1.92 21.32 17.26
CA THR A 347 -2.50 21.28 15.91
C THR A 347 -1.43 21.45 14.82
N GLU A 348 -0.37 22.18 15.10
CA GLU A 348 0.78 22.42 14.22
C GLU A 348 1.55 21.11 13.96
N GLU A 349 1.67 20.27 14.98
CA GLU A 349 2.23 18.92 14.84
C GLU A 349 1.33 18.02 13.99
N ALA A 350 0.01 18.13 14.08
CA ALA A 350 -0.90 17.40 13.18
C ALA A 350 -0.72 17.80 11.71
N ILE A 351 -0.49 19.10 11.45
CA ILE A 351 -0.15 19.60 10.11
C ILE A 351 1.20 19.02 9.65
N SER A 352 2.21 19.03 10.53
CA SER A 352 3.56 18.50 10.24
C SER A 352 3.53 17.00 9.94
N LEU A 353 2.76 16.23 10.71
CA LEU A 353 2.52 14.81 10.49
C LEU A 353 1.91 14.56 9.11
N HIS A 354 0.87 15.33 8.74
CA HIS A 354 0.26 15.25 7.41
C HIS A 354 1.27 15.60 6.30
N GLN A 355 2.06 16.66 6.47
CA GLN A 355 3.07 17.05 5.48
C GLN A 355 4.10 15.94 5.24
N ARG A 356 4.48 15.21 6.31
CA ARG A 356 5.45 14.12 6.24
C ARG A 356 4.88 12.83 5.67
N LEU A 357 3.68 12.42 6.11
CA LEU A 357 3.07 11.13 5.80
C LEU A 357 2.11 11.15 4.62
N LYS A 358 1.75 12.35 4.12
CA LYS A 358 0.79 12.53 3.00
C LYS A 358 -0.54 11.83 3.27
N LEU A 359 -1.07 12.05 4.48
CA LEU A 359 -2.33 11.48 4.95
C LEU A 359 -3.49 11.84 3.99
N SER A 360 -4.51 10.98 3.95
CA SER A 360 -5.76 11.31 3.25
C SER A 360 -6.43 12.55 3.86
N ALA A 361 -7.32 13.20 3.10
CA ALA A 361 -8.06 14.36 3.60
C ALA A 361 -8.83 14.04 4.90
N PHE A 362 -9.45 12.85 4.96
CA PHE A 362 -10.14 12.37 6.15
C PHE A 362 -9.20 12.26 7.35
N GLU A 363 -8.06 11.60 7.20
CA GLU A 363 -7.10 11.38 8.29
C GLU A 363 -6.47 12.70 8.78
N ARG A 364 -6.15 13.61 7.85
CA ARG A 364 -5.66 14.95 8.17
C ARG A 364 -6.68 15.74 9.00
N ASP A 365 -7.93 15.78 8.52
CA ASP A 365 -8.98 16.58 9.15
C ASP A 365 -9.37 15.98 10.51
N LEU A 366 -9.36 14.66 10.65
CA LEU A 366 -9.54 13.96 11.92
C LEU A 366 -8.42 14.30 12.92
N ALA A 367 -7.16 14.27 12.47
CA ALA A 367 -6.01 14.62 13.32
C ALA A 367 -6.08 16.06 13.83
N PHE A 368 -6.42 16.99 12.94
CA PHE A 368 -6.63 18.39 13.32
C PHE A 368 -7.81 18.54 14.29
N PHE A 369 -8.95 17.90 14.00
CA PHE A 369 -10.15 18.01 14.81
C PHE A 369 -9.94 17.49 16.24
N ILE A 370 -9.32 16.32 16.41
CA ILE A 370 -9.09 15.74 17.74
C ILE A 370 -8.06 16.57 18.52
N THR A 371 -6.93 16.93 17.91
CA THR A 371 -5.91 17.73 18.61
C THR A 371 -6.45 19.09 19.08
N GLN A 372 -7.34 19.71 18.30
CA GLN A 372 -8.02 20.95 18.65
C GLN A 372 -9.03 20.80 19.79
N ASN A 373 -9.76 19.69 19.86
CA ASN A 373 -10.95 19.56 20.71
C ASN A 373 -10.79 18.63 21.92
N ARG A 374 -9.78 17.74 21.96
CA ARG A 374 -9.63 16.74 23.04
C ARG A 374 -9.55 17.33 24.46
N LYS A 375 -8.96 18.51 24.63
CA LYS A 375 -8.85 19.19 25.94
C LYS A 375 -10.16 19.83 26.42
N LYS A 376 -11.16 19.92 25.54
CA LYS A 376 -12.47 20.52 25.82
C LYS A 376 -13.47 19.52 26.37
N VAL A 377 -13.21 18.22 26.20
CA VAL A 377 -14.05 17.15 26.74
C VAL A 377 -13.99 17.18 28.26
N GLY A 378 -15.16 17.14 28.91
CA GLY A 378 -15.32 17.28 30.36
C GLY A 378 -15.19 18.72 30.89
N VAL A 379 -14.87 19.69 30.02
CA VAL A 379 -14.73 21.11 30.39
C VAL A 379 -15.77 21.98 29.65
N GLU A 380 -15.69 22.03 28.32
CA GLU A 380 -16.67 22.70 27.46
C GLU A 380 -17.73 21.72 26.93
N PHE A 381 -17.37 20.44 26.78
CA PHE A 381 -18.26 19.39 26.29
C PHE A 381 -18.54 18.37 27.39
N CYS A 382 -19.69 18.52 28.07
CA CYS A 382 -20.01 17.76 29.27
C CYS A 382 -21.25 16.87 29.12
N LYS A 383 -22.14 17.21 28.17
CA LYS A 383 -23.40 16.50 27.96
C LYS A 383 -23.56 16.16 26.49
N LEU A 384 -24.40 15.15 26.19
CA LEU A 384 -24.69 14.71 24.81
C LEU A 384 -25.03 15.87 23.86
N ARG A 385 -25.75 16.87 24.36
CA ARG A 385 -26.16 18.06 23.59
C ARG A 385 -24.98 18.84 23.04
N ASP A 386 -23.86 18.91 23.76
CA ASP A 386 -22.67 19.64 23.33
C ASP A 386 -22.06 18.98 22.09
N TYR A 387 -22.02 17.65 22.08
CA TYR A 387 -21.54 16.84 20.95
C TYR A 387 -22.51 16.86 19.77
N GLN A 388 -23.83 16.85 20.01
CA GLN A 388 -24.82 17.00 18.96
C GLN A 388 -24.67 18.36 18.25
N ARG A 389 -24.49 19.45 19.02
CA ARG A 389 -24.18 20.78 18.48
C ARG A 389 -22.88 20.77 17.69
N LEU A 390 -21.85 20.08 18.19
CA LEU A 390 -20.58 19.95 17.49
C LEU A 390 -20.74 19.27 16.12
N CYS A 391 -21.51 18.18 16.02
CA CYS A 391 -21.80 17.48 14.75
C CYS A 391 -22.45 18.36 13.66
N LEU A 392 -22.96 19.53 14.02
CA LEU A 392 -23.70 20.42 13.13
C LEU A 392 -22.87 21.60 12.64
N GLN A 393 -21.67 21.77 13.20
CA GLN A 393 -20.72 22.75 12.72
C GLN A 393 -20.25 22.36 11.30
N PRO A 394 -20.08 23.32 10.37
CA PRO A 394 -19.74 23.03 8.97
C PRO A 394 -18.50 22.16 8.76
N ASN A 395 -17.56 22.16 9.71
CA ASN A 395 -16.28 21.47 9.65
C ASN A 395 -16.17 20.25 10.58
N ALA A 396 -17.23 19.90 11.28
CA ALA A 396 -17.24 18.81 12.26
C ALA A 396 -18.14 17.68 11.76
N ARG A 397 -17.53 16.69 11.11
CA ARG A 397 -18.26 15.48 10.72
C ARG A 397 -18.68 14.72 11.97
N ARG A 398 -19.88 14.14 11.97
CA ARG A 398 -20.35 13.25 13.05
C ARG A 398 -19.33 12.18 13.41
N GLU A 399 -18.71 11.55 12.41
CA GLU A 399 -17.64 10.56 12.59
C GLU A 399 -16.47 11.11 13.43
N PHE A 400 -16.11 12.39 13.28
CA PHE A 400 -15.02 12.99 14.05
C PHE A 400 -15.41 13.22 15.52
N VAL A 401 -16.67 13.58 15.76
CA VAL A 401 -17.21 13.73 17.12
C VAL A 401 -17.31 12.37 17.82
N GLU A 402 -17.70 11.34 17.09
CA GLU A 402 -17.68 9.96 17.57
C GLU A 402 -16.25 9.52 17.94
N GLU A 403 -15.25 9.78 17.10
CA GLU A 403 -13.85 9.49 17.42
C GLU A 403 -13.32 10.36 18.59
N LEU A 404 -13.75 11.61 18.74
CA LEU A 404 -13.39 12.46 19.89
C LEU A 404 -13.91 11.88 21.23
N LEU A 405 -15.14 11.36 21.23
CA LEU A 405 -15.70 10.67 22.39
C LEU A 405 -14.95 9.38 22.70
N LYS A 406 -14.59 8.60 21.67
CA LYS A 406 -13.71 7.44 21.85
C LYS A 406 -12.36 7.83 22.45
N TYR A 407 -11.77 8.92 21.98
CA TYR A 407 -10.44 9.37 22.38
C TYR A 407 -10.38 9.70 23.88
N SER A 408 -11.49 10.22 24.38
CA SER A 408 -11.68 10.66 25.75
C SER A 408 -12.31 9.57 26.64
N ASN A 409 -12.45 8.35 26.11
CA ASN A 409 -13.07 7.19 26.78
C ASN A 409 -14.52 7.44 27.26
N GLU A 410 -15.28 8.27 26.56
CA GLU A 410 -16.67 8.61 26.90
C GLU A 410 -17.67 7.60 26.31
N VAL A 411 -17.62 6.35 26.80
CA VAL A 411 -18.36 5.20 26.23
C VAL A 411 -19.88 5.45 26.19
N LYS A 412 -20.45 6.00 27.26
CA LYS A 412 -21.89 6.27 27.36
C LYS A 412 -22.35 7.29 26.31
N LEU A 413 -21.70 8.45 26.28
CA LEU A 413 -22.01 9.53 25.34
C LEU A 413 -21.75 9.11 23.89
N TYR A 414 -20.71 8.30 23.64
CA TYR A 414 -20.47 7.70 22.33
C TYR A 414 -21.65 6.86 21.85
N ASN A 415 -22.17 5.96 22.70
CA ASN A 415 -23.31 5.12 22.35
C ASN A 415 -24.60 5.91 22.16
N GLU A 416 -24.85 6.92 23.01
CA GLU A 416 -26.00 7.82 22.88
C GLU A 416 -25.93 8.64 21.59
N LEU A 417 -24.76 9.20 21.26
CA LEU A 417 -24.54 9.94 20.01
C LEU A 417 -24.70 9.03 18.80
N LYS A 418 -24.24 7.78 18.88
CA LYS A 418 -24.42 6.79 17.81
C LYS A 418 -25.89 6.41 17.59
N ALA A 419 -26.68 6.32 18.66
CA ALA A 419 -28.11 6.08 18.59
C ALA A 419 -28.91 7.30 18.11
N TRP A 420 -28.38 8.51 18.27
CA TRP A 420 -29.03 9.73 17.85
C TRP A 420 -29.21 9.82 16.33
N GLN A 421 -30.43 10.12 15.91
CA GLN A 421 -30.77 10.44 14.53
C GLN A 421 -30.63 11.94 14.32
N MET A 422 -29.63 12.34 13.53
CA MET A 422 -29.38 13.74 13.22
C MET A 422 -30.60 14.32 12.49
N PRO A 423 -31.25 15.36 13.03
CA PRO A 423 -32.37 16.01 12.37
C PRO A 423 -31.95 16.51 10.99
N ARG A 424 -32.87 16.43 10.02
CA ARG A 424 -32.63 16.96 8.68
C ARG A 424 -33.00 18.43 8.66
N PHE A 425 -32.07 19.26 8.20
CA PHE A 425 -32.34 20.68 7.99
C PHE A 425 -33.53 20.84 7.02
N PRO A 426 -34.60 21.56 7.41
CA PRO A 426 -35.88 21.51 6.70
C PRO A 426 -35.88 22.27 5.37
N LEU A 427 -34.84 23.05 5.05
CA LEU A 427 -34.76 23.83 3.82
C LEU A 427 -33.79 23.24 2.79
N THR A 428 -34.18 23.33 1.53
CA THR A 428 -33.36 22.99 0.38
C THR A 428 -33.20 24.21 -0.53
N GLY A 429 -32.22 24.18 -1.44
CA GLY A 429 -32.02 25.26 -2.41
C GLY A 429 -33.22 25.47 -3.33
N SER A 430 -34.03 24.44 -3.58
CA SER A 430 -35.26 24.56 -4.38
C SER A 430 -36.35 25.33 -3.65
N ILE A 431 -36.57 25.03 -2.36
CA ILE A 431 -37.55 25.72 -1.51
C ILE A 431 -37.25 27.23 -1.44
N LEU A 432 -35.97 27.60 -1.34
CA LEU A 432 -35.54 29.00 -1.35
C LEU A 432 -35.80 29.70 -2.69
N LYS A 433 -35.68 28.99 -3.81
CA LYS A 433 -35.98 29.55 -5.15
C LYS A 433 -37.47 29.80 -5.35
N GLU A 434 -38.31 28.88 -4.87
CA GLU A 434 -39.77 29.03 -4.89
C GLU A 434 -40.21 30.24 -4.07
N HIS A 435 -39.45 30.60 -3.03
CA HIS A 435 -39.62 31.81 -2.22
C HIS A 435 -38.95 33.07 -2.82
N GLY A 436 -38.65 33.06 -4.12
CA GLY A 436 -38.23 34.26 -4.87
C GLY A 436 -36.72 34.57 -4.85
N LEU A 437 -35.88 33.69 -4.29
CA LEU A 437 -34.42 33.87 -4.33
C LEU A 437 -33.83 33.38 -5.65
N THR A 438 -33.11 34.25 -6.34
CA THR A 438 -32.35 33.87 -7.54
C THR A 438 -31.13 33.04 -7.17
N ALA A 439 -30.78 32.08 -8.04
CA ALA A 439 -29.61 31.22 -7.85
C ALA A 439 -28.31 32.02 -8.07
N ASP A 440 -27.88 32.79 -7.06
CA ASP A 440 -26.66 33.58 -7.09
C ASP A 440 -25.59 33.03 -6.11
N LYS A 441 -24.41 33.65 -6.11
CA LYS A 441 -23.26 33.24 -5.28
C LYS A 441 -23.53 33.34 -3.76
N ARG A 442 -24.59 34.03 -3.32
CA ARG A 442 -24.92 34.24 -1.90
C ARG A 442 -25.80 33.14 -1.31
N MET A 443 -26.40 32.28 -2.15
CA MET A 443 -27.27 31.19 -1.72
C MET A 443 -26.61 30.29 -0.66
N GLY A 444 -25.33 29.93 -0.84
CA GLY A 444 -24.60 29.11 0.14
C GLY A 444 -24.43 29.80 1.50
N VAL A 445 -24.23 31.13 1.50
CA VAL A 445 -24.07 31.92 2.73
C VAL A 445 -25.41 32.05 3.46
N ILE A 446 -26.49 32.32 2.73
CA ILE A 446 -27.86 32.38 3.27
C ILE A 446 -28.23 31.03 3.90
N MET A 447 -28.00 29.94 3.17
CA MET A 447 -28.24 28.57 3.65
C MET A 447 -27.46 28.26 4.93
N THR A 448 -26.21 28.71 5.01
CA THR A 448 -25.36 28.52 6.19
C THR A 448 -25.91 29.29 7.40
N ARG A 449 -26.36 30.54 7.21
CA ARG A 449 -26.93 31.35 8.30
C ARG A 449 -28.27 30.82 8.80
N LEU A 450 -29.18 30.45 7.89
CA LEU A 450 -30.46 29.83 8.27
C LEU A 450 -30.24 28.50 8.99
N ARG A 451 -29.24 27.71 8.56
CA ARG A 451 -28.85 26.50 9.26
C ARG A 451 -28.33 26.79 10.67
N SER A 452 -27.55 27.86 10.86
CA SER A 452 -27.12 28.29 12.20
C SER A 452 -28.31 28.59 13.11
N ILE A 453 -29.27 29.41 12.66
CA ILE A 453 -30.48 29.76 13.43
C ILE A 453 -31.30 28.51 13.80
N TRP A 454 -31.41 27.57 12.87
CA TRP A 454 -32.07 26.29 13.12
C TRP A 454 -31.33 25.41 14.14
N ILE A 455 -30.00 25.41 14.11
CA ILE A 455 -29.17 24.72 15.12
C ILE A 455 -29.32 25.40 16.48
N ASP A 456 -29.32 26.73 16.53
CA ASP A 456 -29.42 27.52 17.77
C ASP A 456 -30.80 27.37 18.44
N SER A 457 -31.84 27.07 17.66
CA SER A 457 -33.18 26.77 18.16
C SER A 457 -33.42 25.30 18.53
N ASP A 458 -32.36 24.48 18.59
CA ASP A 458 -32.48 23.05 18.94
C ASP A 458 -33.40 22.29 17.98
N PHE A 459 -33.37 22.66 16.70
CA PHE A 459 -34.14 22.04 15.61
C PHE A 459 -35.66 22.20 15.73
N SER A 460 -36.15 23.03 16.67
CA SER A 460 -37.59 23.21 16.87
C SER A 460 -38.23 24.04 15.76
N ILE A 461 -37.48 24.96 15.17
CA ILE A 461 -37.98 25.86 14.13
C ILE A 461 -38.22 25.08 12.85
N THR A 462 -39.43 25.21 12.31
CA THR A 462 -39.85 24.58 11.06
C THR A 462 -39.29 25.31 9.84
N GLY A 463 -39.35 24.66 8.67
CA GLY A 463 -38.96 25.31 7.41
C GLY A 463 -39.73 26.60 7.13
N GLU A 464 -41.03 26.63 7.42
CA GLU A 464 -41.87 27.81 7.23
C GLU A 464 -41.50 28.96 8.16
N GLU A 465 -41.20 28.68 9.43
CA GLU A 465 -40.76 29.69 10.39
C GLU A 465 -39.39 30.27 10.02
N LEU A 466 -38.45 29.44 9.52
CA LEU A 466 -37.17 29.93 9.00
C LEU A 466 -37.36 30.88 7.81
N LEU A 467 -38.30 30.58 6.92
CA LEU A 467 -38.58 31.40 5.74
C LEU A 467 -39.32 32.69 6.09
N THR A 468 -40.26 32.63 7.03
CA THR A 468 -41.13 33.76 7.36
C THR A 468 -40.44 34.73 8.32
N ASN A 469 -39.78 34.21 9.35
CA ASN A 469 -39.31 35.02 10.48
C ASN A 469 -37.82 35.39 10.38
N HIS A 470 -37.01 34.59 9.68
CA HIS A 470 -35.56 34.72 9.72
C HIS A 470 -34.90 35.00 8.36
N LEU A 471 -35.56 34.65 7.24
CA LEU A 471 -34.97 34.86 5.92
C LEU A 471 -34.72 36.34 5.61
N THR A 472 -35.66 37.23 5.94
CA THR A 472 -35.54 38.68 5.71
C THR A 472 -34.38 39.27 6.50
N GLU A 473 -34.23 38.90 7.78
CA GLU A 473 -33.14 39.34 8.65
C GLU A 473 -31.78 38.86 8.12
N VAL A 474 -31.68 37.60 7.69
CA VAL A 474 -30.47 37.06 7.06
C VAL A 474 -30.14 37.82 5.78
N LEU A 475 -31.11 38.14 4.93
CA LEU A 475 -30.90 38.89 3.69
C LEU A 475 -30.43 40.33 3.95
N GLU A 476 -31.00 41.01 4.95
CA GLU A 476 -30.58 42.35 5.34
C GLU A 476 -29.16 42.37 5.91
N SER A 477 -28.83 41.39 6.77
CA SER A 477 -27.48 41.25 7.34
C SER A 477 -26.38 41.00 6.29
N LEU A 478 -26.75 40.53 5.09
CA LEU A 478 -25.82 40.31 3.98
C LEU A 478 -25.70 41.53 3.04
N LYS A 479 -26.62 42.50 3.12
CA LYS A 479 -26.53 43.78 2.39
C LYS A 479 -25.52 44.74 3.04
N THR A 480 -25.20 44.54 4.33
CA THR A 480 -24.35 45.44 5.14
C THR A 480 -22.87 45.02 5.24
N LEU A 481 -22.47 43.91 4.61
CA LEU A 481 -21.05 43.50 4.55
C LEU A 481 -20.26 44.44 3.63
N PRO A 482 -19.10 45.00 4.06
CA PRO A 482 -18.27 45.85 3.21
C PRO A 482 -17.81 45.05 1.98
N GLY A 483 -17.99 45.64 0.80
CA GLY A 483 -17.53 45.07 -0.46
C GLY A 483 -16.04 44.69 -0.38
N THR A 484 -15.72 43.49 -0.83
CA THR A 484 -14.34 43.02 -0.96
C THR A 484 -13.54 44.03 -1.81
N PRO A 485 -12.27 44.37 -1.47
CA PRO A 485 -11.48 45.27 -2.28
C PRO A 485 -11.34 44.69 -3.69
N ASN A 486 -11.87 45.41 -4.66
CA ASN A 486 -11.80 45.03 -6.06
C ASN A 486 -10.31 44.87 -6.44
N LYS A 487 -9.87 43.65 -6.77
CA LYS A 487 -8.57 43.43 -7.39
C LYS A 487 -8.58 44.20 -8.70
N LYS A 488 -7.96 45.38 -8.73
CA LYS A 488 -7.57 46.06 -9.98
C LYS A 488 -6.83 45.03 -10.83
N ARG A 489 -7.42 44.66 -11.96
CA ARG A 489 -6.73 44.00 -13.07
C ARG A 489 -5.54 44.89 -13.42
N LYS A 490 -4.32 44.36 -13.30
CA LYS A 490 -3.16 44.91 -13.99
C LYS A 490 -3.39 44.68 -15.48
N SER A 491 -3.72 45.75 -16.19
CA SER A 491 -3.49 45.88 -17.62
C SER A 491 -2.45 46.99 -17.79
N GLU A 492 -1.20 46.56 -17.91
CA GLU A 492 -0.09 47.07 -18.74
C GLU A 492 1.20 46.35 -18.34
#